data_AF-A0A654CAJ8-F1
#
_entry.id   AF-A0A654CAJ8-F1
#
_cell.length_a   1.000
_cell.length_b   1.000
_cell.length_c   1.000
_cell.angle_alpha   90.00
_cell.angle_beta   90.00
_cell.angle_gamma   90.00
#
_symmetry.space_group_name_H-M   'P 1'
#
loop_
_entity.id
_entity.type
_entity.pdbx_description
1 polymer ?
#
loop_
_entity_poly.entity_id
_entity_poly.type
_entity_poly.pdbx_seq_one_letter_code
_entity_poly.pdbx_strand_id
1 'polypeptide(L)'
;MQMDGAAFKEALAKLGHTQSSFAREHRLPVRTVQNWAKSGPPDHMELILSSMLRHQIEPPETLEWDSEDAGTSDAARALDVTLRSVLQRATRAGWPREVAAAGAITWFARQLAGKR
;
A
#
# COMPACT_ATOMS: atom_id res chain seq x y z
N MET A 1 -3.74 -15.05 15.05
CA MET A 1 -4.80 -15.89 14.46
C MET A 1 -4.42 -16.01 13.00
N GLN A 2 -4.06 -17.21 12.55
CA GLN A 2 -3.49 -17.42 11.23
C GLN A 2 -4.53 -17.10 10.14
N MET A 3 -4.12 -16.40 9.09
CA MET A 3 -4.96 -16.04 7.95
C MET A 3 -5.39 -17.30 7.21
N ASP A 4 -6.70 -17.56 7.13
CA ASP A 4 -7.23 -18.67 6.36
C ASP A 4 -7.29 -18.37 4.85
N GLY A 5 -7.68 -19.36 4.05
CA GLY A 5 -7.74 -19.22 2.60
C GLY A 5 -8.77 -18.18 2.11
N ALA A 6 -9.83 -17.91 2.88
CA ALA A 6 -10.82 -16.89 2.54
C ALA A 6 -10.28 -15.50 2.81
N ALA A 7 -9.69 -15.29 3.99
CA ALA A 7 -9.01 -14.06 4.36
C ALA A 7 -7.85 -13.73 3.41
N PHE A 8 -7.12 -14.75 2.93
CA PHE A 8 -6.09 -14.57 1.91
C PHE A 8 -6.64 -14.05 0.58
N LYS A 9 -7.78 -14.58 0.10
CA LYS A 9 -8.41 -14.09 -1.13
C LYS A 9 -8.89 -12.66 -0.99
N GLU A 10 -9.46 -12.31 0.16
CA GLU A 10 -9.89 -10.94 0.46
C GLU A 10 -8.69 -9.99 0.48
N ALA A 11 -7.58 -10.40 1.11
CA ALA A 11 -6.34 -9.63 1.11
C ALA A 11 -5.82 -9.37 -0.31
N LEU A 12 -5.81 -10.38 -1.19
CA LEU A 12 -5.41 -10.18 -2.59
C LEU A 12 -6.34 -9.24 -3.33
N ALA A 13 -7.66 -9.37 -3.13
CA ALA A 13 -8.65 -8.52 -3.77
C ALA A 13 -8.48 -7.06 -3.34
N LYS A 14 -8.28 -6.81 -2.04
CA LYS A 14 -7.96 -5.48 -1.51
C LYS A 14 -6.74 -4.92 -2.21
N LEU A 15 -5.63 -5.67 -2.24
CA LEU A 15 -4.38 -5.29 -2.91
C LEU A 15 -4.49 -5.16 -4.45
N GLY A 16 -5.65 -5.38 -5.07
CA GLY A 16 -5.84 -5.24 -6.50
C GLY A 16 -5.26 -6.41 -7.31
N HIS A 17 -5.09 -7.58 -6.69
CA HIS A 17 -4.52 -8.76 -7.32
C HIS A 17 -5.50 -9.92 -7.47
N THR A 18 -5.41 -10.60 -8.61
CA THR A 18 -5.79 -12.01 -8.73
C THR A 18 -4.66 -12.91 -8.21
N GLN A 19 -4.95 -14.20 -7.95
CA GLN A 19 -3.93 -15.18 -7.58
C GLN A 19 -2.81 -15.27 -8.65
N SER A 20 -3.17 -15.22 -9.94
CA SER A 20 -2.21 -15.31 -11.04
C SER A 20 -1.36 -14.05 -11.20
N SER A 21 -1.93 -12.85 -11.01
CA SER A 21 -1.15 -11.60 -11.04
C SER A 21 -0.22 -11.50 -9.83
N PHE A 22 -0.70 -11.87 -8.64
CA PHE A 22 0.13 -11.87 -7.42
C PHE A 22 1.32 -12.83 -7.57
N ALA A 23 1.06 -14.05 -8.07
CA ALA A 23 2.10 -15.03 -8.34
C ALA A 23 3.16 -14.48 -9.33
N ARG A 24 2.73 -13.79 -10.39
CA ARG A 24 3.62 -13.21 -11.39
C ARG A 24 4.48 -12.09 -10.82
N GLU A 25 3.87 -11.15 -10.10
CA GLU A 25 4.56 -10.00 -9.52
C GLU A 25 5.63 -10.41 -8.52
N HIS A 26 5.31 -11.36 -7.64
CA HIS A 26 6.22 -11.84 -6.61
C HIS A 26 7.07 -13.04 -7.05
N ARG A 27 7.03 -13.42 -8.33
CA ARG A 27 7.78 -14.54 -8.92
C ARG A 27 7.57 -15.86 -8.16
N LEU A 28 6.33 -16.11 -7.73
CA LEU A 28 5.91 -17.33 -7.05
C LEU A 28 5.27 -18.30 -8.05
N PRO A 29 5.39 -19.63 -7.83
CA PRO A 29 4.62 -20.60 -8.61
C PRO A 29 3.12 -20.38 -8.40
N VAL A 30 2.35 -20.28 -9.50
CA VAL A 30 0.90 -20.06 -9.45
C VAL A 30 0.20 -21.11 -8.59
N ARG A 31 0.64 -22.38 -8.69
CA ARG A 31 0.10 -23.49 -7.90
C ARG A 31 0.27 -23.29 -6.39
N THR A 32 1.38 -22.68 -5.96
CA THR A 32 1.62 -22.36 -4.54
C THR A 32 0.60 -21.35 -4.04
N VAL A 33 0.39 -20.27 -4.79
CA VAL A 33 -0.60 -19.23 -4.45
C VAL A 33 -2.03 -19.80 -4.46
N GLN A 34 -2.35 -20.67 -5.42
CA GLN A 34 -3.63 -21.38 -5.46
C GLN A 34 -3.84 -22.31 -4.25
N ASN A 35 -2.78 -22.95 -3.75
CA ASN A 35 -2.85 -23.76 -2.53
C ASN A 35 -3.12 -22.88 -1.31
N TRP A 36 -2.45 -21.73 -1.19
CA TRP A 36 -2.72 -20.76 -0.11
C TRP A 36 -4.16 -20.24 -0.14
N ALA A 37 -4.74 -20.06 -1.33
CA ALA A 37 -6.15 -19.71 -1.45
C ALA A 37 -7.14 -20.80 -0.97
N LYS A 38 -6.66 -22.02 -0.69
CA LYS A 38 -7.47 -23.10 -0.09
C LYS A 38 -7.23 -23.22 1.41
N SER A 39 -5.98 -23.14 1.86
CA SER A 39 -5.59 -23.48 3.24
C SER A 39 -5.04 -22.31 4.06
N GLY A 40 -4.88 -21.13 3.47
CA GLY A 40 -4.14 -20.02 4.05
C GLY A 40 -2.66 -20.02 3.63
N PRO A 41 -2.01 -18.84 3.60
CA PRO A 41 -0.58 -18.72 3.37
C PRO A 41 0.22 -19.14 4.61
N PRO A 42 1.51 -19.44 4.47
CA PRO A 42 2.39 -19.62 5.63
C PRO A 42 2.55 -18.31 6.41
N ASP A 43 2.84 -18.39 7.71
CA ASP A 43 2.86 -17.24 8.64
C ASP A 43 3.73 -16.07 8.18
N HIS A 44 4.91 -16.34 7.61
CA HIS A 44 5.79 -15.28 7.10
C HIS A 44 5.15 -14.51 5.94
N MET A 45 4.35 -15.18 5.10
CA MET A 45 3.61 -14.53 4.02
C MET A 45 2.41 -13.74 4.55
N GLU A 46 1.74 -14.24 5.59
CA GLU A 46 0.71 -13.47 6.28
C GLU A 46 1.25 -12.14 6.84
N LEU A 47 2.44 -12.16 7.45
CA LEU A 47 3.09 -10.94 7.95
C LEU A 47 3.40 -9.96 6.82
N ILE A 48 3.87 -10.45 5.67
CA ILE A 48 4.15 -9.64 4.49
C ILE A 48 2.86 -9.03 3.95
N LEU A 49 1.82 -9.83 3.72
CA LEU A 49 0.52 -9.38 3.21
C LEU A 49 -0.14 -8.37 4.15
N SER A 50 -0.10 -8.63 5.45
CA SER A 50 -0.58 -7.68 6.46
C SER A 50 0.16 -6.36 6.42
N SER A 51 1.47 -6.39 6.14
CA SER A 51 2.26 -5.17 5.93
C SER A 51 1.91 -4.45 4.64
N MET A 52 1.64 -5.18 3.55
CA MET A 52 1.20 -4.60 2.29
C MET A 52 -0.15 -3.92 2.47
N LEU A 53 -1.12 -4.59 3.10
CA LEU A 53 -2.46 -4.07 3.37
C LEU A 53 -2.43 -2.78 4.21
N ARG A 54 -1.57 -2.71 5.24
CA ARG A 54 -1.42 -1.48 6.05
C ARG A 54 -0.90 -0.28 5.29
N HIS A 55 -0.21 -0.49 4.18
CA HIS A 55 0.36 0.58 3.35
C HIS A 55 -0.37 0.75 2.02
N GLN A 56 -1.46 0.02 1.83
CA GLN A 56 -2.30 0.19 0.68
C GLN A 56 -2.99 1.56 0.75
N ILE A 57 -2.96 2.28 -0.36
CA ILE A 57 -3.79 3.45 -0.59
C ILE A 57 -5.07 2.93 -1.23
N GLU A 58 -6.19 3.05 -0.53
CA GLU A 58 -7.49 2.69 -1.08
C GLU A 58 -7.87 3.67 -2.19
N PRO A 59 -8.52 3.20 -3.26
CA PRO A 59 -9.12 4.11 -4.22
C PRO A 59 -10.17 4.98 -3.51
N PRO A 60 -10.40 6.22 -3.97
CA PRO A 60 -11.42 7.05 -3.37
C PRO A 60 -12.79 6.38 -3.51
N GLU A 61 -13.62 6.48 -2.47
CA GLU A 61 -14.99 5.93 -2.48
C GLU A 61 -15.86 6.59 -3.56
N THR A 62 -15.63 7.89 -3.80
CA THR A 62 -16.23 8.68 -4.87
C THR A 62 -15.15 9.43 -5.64
N LEU A 63 -15.28 9.47 -6.97
CA LEU A 63 -14.48 10.34 -7.84
C LEU A 63 -15.12 11.71 -8.06
N GLU A 64 -16.32 11.91 -7.51
CA GLU A 64 -17.04 13.17 -7.52
C GLU A 64 -17.01 13.76 -6.11
N TRP A 65 -16.30 14.89 -5.95
CA TRP A 65 -16.24 15.63 -4.71
C TRP A 65 -17.02 16.94 -4.85
N ASP A 66 -17.73 17.34 -3.79
CA ASP A 66 -18.48 18.61 -3.75
C ASP A 66 -17.58 19.85 -3.87
N SER A 67 -16.27 19.70 -3.62
CA SER A 67 -15.26 20.75 -3.76
C SER A 67 -13.85 20.18 -3.93
N GLU A 68 -12.92 21.00 -4.42
CA GLU A 68 -11.49 20.66 -4.51
C GLU A 68 -10.87 20.42 -3.13
N ASP A 69 -11.30 21.17 -2.11
CA ASP A 69 -10.84 21.01 -0.72
C ASP A 69 -11.27 19.64 -0.16
N ALA A 70 -12.49 19.19 -0.46
CA ALA A 70 -12.97 17.88 -0.05
C ALA A 70 -12.14 16.74 -0.68
N GLY A 71 -11.84 16.83 -1.98
CA GLY A 71 -10.98 15.87 -2.66
C GLY A 71 -9.54 15.88 -2.12
N THR A 72 -9.00 17.06 -1.81
CA THR A 72 -7.67 17.21 -1.22
C THR A 72 -7.60 16.60 0.17
N SER A 73 -8.60 16.86 1.02
CA SER A 73 -8.67 16.28 2.36
C SER A 73 -8.78 14.75 2.32
N ASP A 74 -9.58 14.22 1.40
CA ASP A 74 -9.75 12.78 1.24
C ASP A 74 -8.45 12.10 0.76
N ALA A 75 -7.79 12.68 -0.24
CA ALA A 75 -6.48 12.23 -0.69
C ALA A 75 -5.42 12.29 0.42
N ALA A 76 -5.39 13.36 1.21
CA ALA A 76 -4.47 13.50 2.33
C ALA A 76 -4.69 12.39 3.39
N ARG A 77 -5.95 12.08 3.70
CA ARG A 77 -6.32 10.99 4.61
C ARG A 77 -5.86 9.63 4.08
N ALA A 78 -6.10 9.34 2.80
CA ALA A 78 -5.70 8.09 2.17
C ALA A 78 -4.16 7.91 2.14
N LEU A 79 -3.40 9.01 2.04
CA LEU A 79 -1.94 8.99 1.96
C LEU A 79 -1.22 9.02 3.32
N ASP A 80 -1.88 9.46 4.40
CA ASP A 80 -1.22 9.75 5.70
C ASP A 80 -0.40 8.57 6.23
N VAL A 81 -0.98 7.36 6.26
CA VAL A 81 -0.32 6.17 6.81
C VAL A 81 0.97 5.85 6.04
N THR A 82 0.92 5.95 4.72
CA THR A 82 2.07 5.66 3.84
C THR A 82 3.16 6.72 4.00
N LEU A 83 2.80 8.00 4.00
CA LEU A 83 3.76 9.10 4.17
C LEU A 83 4.39 9.11 5.56
N ARG A 84 3.60 8.84 6.60
CA ARG A 84 4.09 8.68 7.97
C ARG A 84 5.08 7.51 8.08
N SER A 85 4.80 6.38 7.43
CA SER A 85 5.72 5.23 7.38
C SER A 85 7.04 5.59 6.68
N VAL A 86 6.99 6.33 5.58
CA VAL A 86 8.19 6.83 4.89
C VAL A 86 9.02 7.75 5.80
N LEU A 87 8.38 8.74 6.45
CA LEU A 87 9.06 9.65 7.36
C LEU A 87 9.68 8.91 8.56
N GLN A 88 8.97 7.95 9.15
CA GLN A 88 9.48 7.14 10.26
C GLN A 88 10.68 6.27 9.83
N ARG A 89 10.67 5.72 8.62
CA ARG A 89 11.82 4.96 8.10
C ARG A 89 13.03 5.86 7.86
N ALA A 90 12.81 7.07 7.32
CA ALA A 90 13.88 8.05 7.14
C ALA A 90 14.51 8.46 8.47
N THR A 91 13.71 8.76 9.49
CA THR A 91 14.24 9.14 10.81
C THR A 91 14.98 7.99 11.49
N ARG A 92 14.49 6.76 11.37
CA ARG A 92 15.21 5.56 11.86
C ARG A 92 16.54 5.32 11.15
N ALA A 93 16.66 5.73 9.89
CA ALA A 93 17.91 5.68 9.14
C ALA A 93 18.88 6.84 9.49
N GLY A 94 18.52 7.71 10.44
CA GLY A 94 19.37 8.79 10.95
C GLY A 94 19.13 10.16 10.31
N TRP A 95 18.14 10.30 9.42
CA TRP A 95 17.82 11.60 8.83
C TRP A 95 17.06 12.48 9.84
N PRO A 96 17.44 13.76 10.01
CA PRO A 96 16.62 14.71 10.76
C PRO A 96 15.22 14.80 10.16
N ARG A 97 14.20 14.92 11.02
CA ARG A 97 12.80 14.89 10.59
C ARG A 97 12.47 16.03 9.62
N GLU A 98 12.99 17.24 9.88
CA GLU A 98 12.76 18.39 9.00
C GLU A 98 13.39 18.17 7.63
N VAL A 99 14.58 17.56 7.57
CA VAL A 99 15.28 17.25 6.32
C VAL A 99 14.51 16.22 5.50
N ALA A 100 14.03 15.14 6.14
CA ALA A 100 13.20 14.13 5.48
C ALA A 100 11.89 14.71 4.94
N ALA A 101 11.22 15.57 5.72
CA ALA A 101 10.01 16.26 5.30
C ALA A 101 10.26 17.22 4.13
N ALA A 102 11.31 18.03 4.19
CA ALA A 102 11.70 18.94 3.10
C ALA A 102 12.03 18.18 1.80
N GLY A 103 12.69 17.02 1.92
CA GLY A 103 12.96 16.12 0.79
C GLY A 103 11.67 15.60 0.16
N ALA A 104 10.69 15.17 0.96
CA ALA A 104 9.38 14.73 0.46
C ALA A 104 8.63 15.86 -0.26
N ILE A 105 8.57 17.07 0.33
CA ILE A 105 7.94 18.25 -0.29
C ILE A 105 8.61 18.56 -1.63
N THR A 106 9.94 18.55 -1.68
CA THR A 106 10.70 18.80 -2.91
C THR A 106 10.39 17.77 -3.98
N TRP A 107 10.28 16.50 -3.61
CA TRP A 107 9.90 15.43 -4.54
C TRP A 107 8.48 15.64 -5.09
N PHE A 108 7.50 15.95 -4.25
CA PHE A 108 6.13 16.24 -4.68
C PHE A 108 6.06 17.43 -5.64
N ALA A 109 6.75 18.53 -5.33
CA ALA A 109 6.82 19.70 -6.19
C ALA A 109 7.37 19.35 -7.58
N ARG A 110 8.38 18.46 -7.67
CA ARG A 110 8.92 17.97 -8.94
C ARG A 110 7.92 17.14 -9.73
N GLN A 111 7.14 16.28 -9.07
CA GLN A 111 6.10 15.49 -9.75
C GLN A 111 5.01 16.39 -10.35
N LEU A 112 4.65 17.49 -9.67
CA LEU A 112 3.70 18.46 -10.19
C LEU A 112 4.28 19.27 -11.36
N ALA A 113 5.55 19.67 -11.27
CA ALA A 113 6.23 20.43 -12.33
C ALA A 113 6.50 19.59 -13.60
N GLY A 114 6.71 18.28 -13.45
CA GLY A 114 7.00 17.35 -14.54
C GLY A 114 5.77 16.90 -15.35
N LYS A 115 4.55 17.31 -14.98
CA LYS A 115 3.30 17.00 -15.71
C LYS A 115 3.01 17.98 -16.87
N ARG A 116 4.03 18.55 -17.50
CA ARG A 116 3.90 19.39 -18.71
C ARG A 116 4.28 18.63 -19.97
#